data_AF-A0A1W9QVL5-F1
#
_entry.id   AF-A0A1W9QVL5-F1
#
_cell.length_a   1.000
_cell.length_b   1.000
_cell.length_c   1.000
_cell.angle_alpha   90.00
_cell.angle_beta   90.00
_cell.angle_gamma   90.00
#
_symmetry.space_group_name_H-M   'P 1'
#
loop_
_entity.id
_entity.type
_entity.pdbx_description
1 polymer ?
#
loop_
_entity_poly.entity_id
_entity_poly.type
_entity_poly.pdbx_seq_one_letter_code
_entity_poly.pdbx_strand_id
1 'polypeptide(L)' 'YEILEDTGFKINNTYQTVFGKIDEINEAQNVLVGYGQGSFVVIKAQKI' A
#
# COMPACT_ATOMS: atom_id res chain seq x y z
N TYR A 1 -10.47 -2.28 3.92
CA TYR A 1 -10.69 -1.94 2.50
C TYR A 1 -12.02 -1.23 2.33
N GLU A 2 -13.06 -1.67 3.03
CA GLU A 2 -14.22 -0.90 3.56
C GLU A 2 -14.58 0.37 2.78
N ILE A 3 -13.98 1.54 3.06
CA ILE A 3 -14.33 2.81 2.39
C ILE A 3 -14.35 2.69 0.85
N LEU A 4 -13.37 2.01 0.25
CA LEU A 4 -13.32 1.83 -1.20
C LEU A 4 -14.40 0.86 -1.68
N GLU A 5 -14.61 -0.24 -0.96
CA GLU A 5 -15.60 -1.26 -1.31
C GLU A 5 -17.03 -0.70 -1.19
N ASP A 6 -17.32 0.03 -0.11
CA ASP A 6 -18.60 0.68 0.16
C ASP A 6 -18.91 1.80 -0.84
N THR A 7 -17.89 2.41 -1.44
CA THR A 7 -18.04 3.44 -2.48
C THR A 7 -18.05 2.90 -3.90
N GLY A 8 -18.14 1.57 -4.07
CA GLY A 8 -18.28 0.92 -5.36
C GLY A 8 -16.97 0.70 -6.10
N PHE A 9 -15.84 0.63 -5.40
CA PHE A 9 -14.56 0.24 -5.98
C PHE A 9 -14.21 -1.20 -5.65
N LYS A 10 -13.72 -1.93 -6.66
CA LYS A 10 -13.07 -3.23 -6.48
C LYS A 10 -11.58 -3.06 -6.25
N ILE A 11 -11.03 -3.68 -5.23
CA ILE A 11 -9.57 -3.69 -4.99
C ILE A 11 -8.89 -4.69 -5.96
N ASN A 12 -7.87 -4.23 -6.67
CA ASN A 12 -7.09 -5.06 -7.60
C ASN A 12 -5.78 -5.53 -6.96
N ASN A 13 -5.03 -4.61 -6.35
CA ASN A 13 -3.74 -4.89 -5.71
C ASN A 13 -3.49 -3.93 -4.55
N THR A 14 -2.71 -4.40 -3.58
CA THR A 14 -2.18 -3.58 -2.48
C THR A 14 -0.68 -3.80 -2.37
N TYR A 15 0.04 -2.72 -2.12
CA TYR A 15 1.49 -2.70 -2.03
C TYR A 15 1.94 -1.90 -0.82
N GLN A 16 3.14 -2.19 -0.31
CA GLN A 16 3.73 -1.50 0.83
C GLN A 16 5.23 -1.27 0.67
N THR A 17 5.71 -0.19 1.29
CA THR A 17 7.13 0.17 1.39
C THR A 17 7.36 1.05 2.64
N VAL A 18 8.53 1.68 2.78
CA VAL A 18 8.97 2.39 3.98
C VAL A 18 9.05 1.45 5.18
N PHE A 19 10.08 0.61 5.17
CA PHE A 19 10.39 -0.34 6.24
C PHE A 19 11.51 0.23 7.12
N GLY A 20 11.26 0.39 8.42
CA GLY A 20 12.18 1.03 9.35
C GLY A 20 11.97 2.55 9.45
N LYS A 21 12.93 3.27 10.05
CA LYS A 21 12.84 4.73 10.18
C LYS A 21 13.30 5.43 8.91
N ILE A 22 12.69 6.58 8.60
CA ILE A 22 12.98 7.35 7.37
C ILE A 22 14.44 7.79 7.27
N ASP A 23 15.05 8.15 8.40
CA ASP A 23 16.45 8.58 8.50
C ASP A 23 17.45 7.43 8.28
N GLU A 24 17.01 6.18 8.34
CA GLU A 24 17.83 4.99 8.09
C GLU A 24 17.76 4.53 6.61
N ILE A 25 16.80 5.07 5.83
CA ILE A 25 16.57 4.69 4.43
C ILE A 25 17.44 5.57 3.50
N ASN A 26 18.54 4.99 3.03
CA ASN A 26 19.52 5.67 2.17
C ASN A 26 19.40 5.33 0.68
N GLU A 27 18.46 4.44 0.34
CA GLU A 27 18.21 3.98 -1.02
C GLU A 27 16.74 3.62 -1.22
N ALA A 28 16.31 3.53 -2.48
CA ALA A 28 14.95 3.12 -2.80
C ALA A 28 14.69 1.68 -2.34
N GLN A 29 13.70 1.49 -1.47
CA GLN A 29 13.34 0.18 -0.97
C GLN A 29 12.44 -0.56 -1.97
N ASN A 30 12.60 -1.88 -2.04
CA ASN A 30 11.69 -2.74 -2.79
C ASN A 30 10.25 -2.60 -2.29
N VAL A 31 9.30 -2.75 -3.20
CA VAL A 31 7.87 -2.76 -2.88
C VAL A 31 7.46 -4.20 -2.61
N LEU A 32 6.72 -4.44 -1.51
CA LEU A 32 6.13 -5.75 -1.20
C LEU A 32 4.62 -5.74 -1.47
N VAL A 33 4.07 -6.90 -1.81
CA VAL A 33 2.63 -7.10 -1.95
C VAL A 33 1.98 -7.18 -0.56
N GLY A 34 0.78 -6.62 -0.44
CA GLY A 34 0.01 -6.60 0.81
C GLY A 34 0.28 -5.36 1.66
N TYR A 35 -0.04 -5.47 2.95
CA TYR A 35 0.07 -4.39 3.94
C TYR A 35 0.42 -4.98 5.33
N GLY A 36 0.77 -4.11 6.28
CA GLY A 36 0.96 -4.47 7.69
C GLY A 36 2.42 -4.54 8.18
N GLN A 37 3.40 -4.33 7.29
CA GLN A 37 4.82 -4.26 7.63
C GLN A 37 5.44 -2.89 7.34
N GLY A 38 5.14 -2.34 6.15
CA GLY A 38 5.62 -1.04 5.71
C GLY A 38 4.76 0.11 6.22
N SER A 39 5.36 1.28 6.39
CA SER A 39 4.69 2.49 6.88
C SER A 39 3.92 3.22 5.79
N PHE A 40 4.17 2.90 4.51
CA PHE A 40 3.48 3.50 3.37
C PHE A 40 2.78 2.43 2.54
N VAL A 41 1.48 2.60 2.29
CA VAL A 41 0.62 1.64 1.59
C VAL A 41 -0.04 2.29 0.38
N VAL A 42 -0.01 1.59 -0.75
CA VAL A 42 -0.71 1.98 -1.98
C VAL A 42 -1.76 0.93 -2.31
N ILE A 43 -2.99 1.37 -2.57
CA ILE A 43 -4.11 0.50 -2.94
C ILE A 43 -4.54 0.87 -4.36
N LYS A 44 -4.45 -0.09 -5.30
CA LYS A 44 -4.98 0.05 -6.66
C LYS A 44 -6.40 -0.50 -6.67
N ALA A 45 -7.36 0.37 -6.97
CA ALA A 45 -8.78 0.01 -7.07
C ALA A 45 -9.39 0.50 -8.38
N GLN A 46 -10.44 -0.17 -8.83
CA GLN A 46 -11.17 0.15 -10.05
C GLN A 46 -12.64 0.38 -9.71
N LYS A 47 -13.21 1.49 -10.21
CA LYS A 47 -14.64 1.78 -10.06
C LYS A 47 -15.46 0.75 -10.83
N ILE A 48 -16.46 0.19 -10.17
CA ILE A 48 -17.48 -0.68 -10.77
C ILE A 48 -18.58 0.18 -11.39
#